data_AF-A0A412L0X9-F1
#
_entry.id   AF-A0A412L0X9-F1
#
_cell.length_a   1.000
_cell.length_b   1.000
_cell.length_c   1.000
_cell.angle_alpha   90.00
_cell.angle_beta   90.00
_cell.angle_gamma   90.00
#
_symmetry.space_group_name_H-M   'P 1'
#
loop_
_entity.id
_entity.type
_entity.pdbx_description
1 polymer ?
#
loop_
_entity_poly.entity_id
_entity_poly.type
_entity_poly.pdbx_seq_one_letter_code
_entity_poly.pdbx_strand_id
1 'polypeptide(L)'
;MGEKVLRGGYTTGACAAAGVKAALLYAQGRPWQVVTLMALDGTMLTIPVRAVCRTQQGLQAEVIKESGDDPDITNGVSVFTTVCRREDEEPMRFAAGEGIGTVTKPGLSVPVGEPSINPGPRRLMRRAAEDVLGTSAGLSVTIAIPAGRELARKTLNPVLGIEGGISVIGTTGVLRPMSEEGFKNSLVPQIDVALAAGYQDLVFVPGKIGERLALSWGLPREAIVETSNFIGFLLEAAADRHVSRVLLLGHIGKLVKVAAGIFYTHNRIADARLETMAAYGAAAGLETQDVQRVLASNTTEDALAVLREAGLLPGVCHTLAERAGERAERYLFGRMQVGVAMMTMQGELLGMNETAEAIGRDYGWNQKV
;
A
#
# COMPACT_ATOMS: atom_id res chain seq x y z
N MET A 1 -27.03 -6.96 17.56
CA MET A 1 -26.39 -8.07 16.81
C MET A 1 -25.00 -8.23 17.39
N GLY A 2 -24.69 -9.35 18.04
CA GLY A 2 -23.39 -9.54 18.67
C GLY A 2 -22.27 -9.47 17.62
N GLU A 3 -21.23 -8.67 17.89
CA GLU A 3 -20.05 -8.62 17.05
C GLU A 3 -19.45 -10.03 16.96
N LYS A 4 -19.45 -10.59 15.75
CA LYS A 4 -18.76 -11.84 15.47
C LYS A 4 -17.26 -11.55 15.65
N VAL A 5 -16.68 -12.01 16.76
CA VAL A 5 -15.24 -11.89 17.00
C VAL A 5 -14.52 -12.68 15.91
N LEU A 6 -13.93 -11.96 14.96
CA LEU A 6 -13.20 -12.55 13.85
C LEU A 6 -11.94 -13.25 14.38
N ARG A 7 -11.67 -14.44 13.86
CA ARG A 7 -10.49 -15.21 14.23
C ARG A 7 -9.25 -14.62 13.56
N GLY A 8 -8.26 -14.27 14.37
CA GLY A 8 -6.93 -13.94 13.88
C GLY A 8 -6.16 -15.18 13.44
N GLY A 9 -5.13 -14.97 12.64
CA GLY A 9 -4.17 -15.98 12.24
C GLY A 9 -2.75 -15.55 12.59
N TYR A 10 -1.78 -16.02 11.81
CA TYR A 10 -0.37 -15.68 11.98
C TYR A 10 0.26 -15.21 10.66
N THR A 11 1.19 -14.26 10.75
CA THR A 11 1.82 -13.67 9.56
C THR A 11 2.82 -14.64 8.93
N THR A 12 3.24 -14.37 7.69
CA THR A 12 4.34 -15.10 7.05
C THR A 12 5.62 -15.06 7.88
N GLY A 13 5.86 -13.95 8.60
CA GLY A 13 6.98 -13.83 9.55
C GLY A 13 6.89 -14.75 10.77
N ALA A 14 5.67 -14.96 11.30
CA ALA A 14 5.46 -15.92 12.38
C ALA A 14 5.59 -17.37 11.88
N CYS A 15 5.14 -17.69 10.66
CA CYS A 15 5.43 -18.99 10.03
C CYS A 15 6.93 -19.24 9.91
N ALA A 16 7.69 -18.24 9.45
CA ALA A 16 9.15 -18.35 9.31
C ALA A 16 9.83 -18.58 10.67
N ALA A 17 9.43 -17.83 11.70
CA ALA A 17 9.94 -18.02 13.06
C ALA A 17 9.57 -19.41 13.64
N ALA A 18 8.37 -19.91 13.35
CA ALA A 18 7.96 -21.26 13.74
C ALA A 18 8.82 -22.32 13.05
N GLY A 19 9.11 -22.11 11.75
CA GLY A 19 10.02 -22.96 10.99
C GLY A 19 11.44 -22.99 11.57
N VAL A 20 11.99 -21.83 11.98
CA VAL A 20 13.27 -21.77 12.68
C VAL A 20 13.25 -22.59 13.96
N LYS A 21 12.24 -22.36 14.82
CA LYS A 21 12.12 -23.06 16.11
C LYS A 21 11.99 -24.57 15.92
N ALA A 22 11.16 -25.02 14.98
CA ALA A 22 10.94 -26.43 14.70
C ALA A 22 12.19 -27.12 14.15
N ALA A 23 12.92 -26.49 13.23
CA ALA A 23 14.18 -27.02 12.71
C ALA A 23 15.21 -27.22 13.83
N LEU A 24 15.32 -26.26 14.75
CA LEU A 24 16.26 -26.34 15.88
C LEU A 24 15.83 -27.37 16.94
N LEU A 25 14.54 -27.48 17.23
CA LEU A 25 13.99 -28.53 18.11
C LEU A 25 14.23 -29.93 17.53
N TYR A 26 13.99 -30.10 16.22
CA TYR A 26 14.29 -31.33 15.50
C TYR A 26 15.77 -31.72 15.61
N ALA A 27 16.69 -30.75 15.48
CA ALA A 27 18.12 -30.98 15.62
C ALA A 27 18.51 -31.53 17.01
N GLN A 28 17.78 -31.13 18.05
CA GLN A 28 17.96 -31.59 19.44
C GLN A 28 17.19 -32.89 19.75
N GLY A 29 16.49 -33.50 18.78
CA GLY A 29 15.63 -34.66 19.01
C GLY A 29 14.38 -34.37 19.84
N ARG A 30 13.96 -33.10 19.93
CA ARG A 30 12.79 -32.65 20.71
C ARG A 30 11.53 -32.60 19.83
N PRO A 31 10.33 -32.65 20.42
CA PRO A 31 9.07 -32.46 19.69
C PRO A 31 9.06 -31.10 18.97
N TRP A 32 8.63 -31.10 17.71
CA TRP A 32 8.66 -29.93 16.81
C TRP A 32 7.33 -29.72 16.05
N GLN A 33 6.42 -30.69 16.10
CA GLN A 33 5.18 -30.74 15.31
C GLN A 33 4.23 -29.58 15.64
N VAL A 34 4.33 -29.03 16.85
CA VAL A 34 3.62 -27.82 17.28
C VAL A 34 4.61 -26.97 18.06
N VAL A 35 4.76 -25.71 17.66
CA VAL A 35 5.67 -24.77 18.32
C VAL A 35 4.91 -23.60 18.91
N THR A 36 5.35 -23.14 20.08
CA THR A 36 4.85 -21.92 20.70
C THR A 36 5.85 -20.78 20.50
N LEU A 37 5.35 -19.60 20.14
CA LEU A 37 6.14 -18.39 19.93
C LEU A 37 5.51 -17.22 20.67
N MET A 38 6.33 -16.38 21.29
CA MET A 38 5.89 -15.08 21.78
C MET A 38 5.98 -14.06 20.64
N ALA A 39 4.84 -13.55 20.19
CA ALA A 39 4.77 -12.44 19.24
C ALA A 39 5.41 -11.17 19.83
N LEU A 40 5.75 -10.18 18.99
CA LEU A 40 6.39 -8.94 19.47
C LEU A 40 5.43 -8.06 20.28
N ASP A 41 4.11 -8.29 20.21
CA ASP A 41 3.11 -7.64 21.07
C ASP A 41 2.79 -8.43 22.34
N GLY A 42 3.51 -9.52 22.61
CA GLY A 42 3.30 -10.37 23.80
C GLY A 42 2.20 -11.42 23.63
N THR A 43 1.59 -11.54 22.45
CA THR A 43 0.62 -12.61 22.17
C THR A 43 1.34 -13.95 22.03
N MET A 44 0.88 -14.98 22.76
CA MET A 44 1.37 -16.35 22.56
C MET A 44 0.72 -16.98 21.33
N LEU A 45 1.53 -17.41 20.37
CA LEU A 45 1.08 -18.09 19.15
C LEU A 45 1.43 -19.58 19.25
N THR A 46 0.47 -20.45 18.93
CA THR A 46 0.68 -21.89 18.81
C THR A 46 0.52 -22.28 17.35
N ILE A 47 1.62 -22.69 16.72
CA ILE A 47 1.68 -22.89 15.26
C ILE A 47 2.00 -24.35 14.96
N PRO A 48 1.13 -25.08 14.25
CA PRO A 48 1.44 -26.42 13.77
C PRO A 48 2.49 -26.37 12.66
N VAL A 49 3.43 -27.31 12.69
CA VAL A 49 4.49 -27.45 11.69
C VAL A 49 4.22 -28.71 10.89
N ARG A 50 4.10 -28.56 9.57
CA ARG A 50 3.68 -29.63 8.67
C ARG A 50 4.76 -30.69 8.52
N ALA A 51 6.00 -30.26 8.33
CA ALA A 51 7.13 -31.15 8.10
C ALA A 51 8.45 -30.50 8.55
N VAL A 52 9.39 -31.33 8.97
CA VAL A 52 10.80 -30.98 9.10
C VAL A 52 11.63 -32.09 8.47
N CYS A 53 12.56 -31.73 7.58
CA CYS A 53 13.43 -32.67 6.91
C CYS A 53 14.87 -32.16 6.85
N ARG A 54 15.82 -33.09 6.67
CA ARG A 54 17.21 -32.77 6.41
C ARG A 54 17.43 -32.64 4.91
N THR A 55 18.05 -31.53 4.51
CA THR A 55 18.44 -31.26 3.12
C THR A 55 19.96 -31.11 3.04
N GLN A 56 20.50 -30.99 1.83
CA GLN A 56 21.92 -30.67 1.64
C GLN A 56 22.29 -29.28 2.17
N GLN A 57 21.32 -28.37 2.31
CA GLN A 57 21.54 -26.98 2.73
C GLN A 57 21.27 -26.74 4.22
N GLY A 58 20.81 -27.75 4.97
CA GLY A 58 20.48 -27.63 6.38
C GLY A 58 19.18 -28.35 6.74
N LEU A 59 18.54 -27.92 7.83
CA LEU A 59 17.25 -28.43 8.26
C LEU A 59 16.15 -27.53 7.71
N GLN A 60 15.22 -28.10 6.97
CA GLN A 60 14.11 -27.36 6.39
C GLN A 60 12.81 -27.70 7.11
N ALA A 61 12.09 -26.68 7.53
CA ALA A 61 10.74 -26.79 8.07
C ALA A 61 9.71 -26.21 7.08
N GLU A 62 8.54 -26.82 7.02
CA GLU A 62 7.38 -26.33 6.28
C GLU A 62 6.26 -25.97 7.25
N VAL A 63 5.76 -24.73 7.14
CA VAL A 63 4.60 -24.23 7.89
C VAL A 63 3.55 -23.72 6.92
N ILE A 64 2.32 -24.20 7.02
CA ILE A 64 1.19 -23.67 6.25
C ILE A 64 0.66 -22.42 6.95
N LYS A 65 0.60 -21.30 6.22
CA LYS A 65 0.02 -20.06 6.73
C LYS A 65 -1.49 -20.19 6.93
N GLU A 66 -1.98 -19.81 8.10
CA GLU A 66 -3.41 -19.70 8.41
C GLU A 66 -3.74 -18.26 8.77
N SER A 67 -4.72 -17.69 8.08
CA SER A 67 -5.07 -16.27 8.18
C SER A 67 -6.36 -16.01 8.94
N GLY A 68 -6.98 -17.07 9.50
CA GLY A 68 -8.28 -16.97 10.15
C GLY A 68 -9.35 -16.44 9.19
N ASP A 69 -10.10 -15.42 9.64
CA ASP A 69 -11.14 -14.77 8.84
C ASP A 69 -10.60 -13.63 7.94
N ASP A 70 -9.28 -13.41 7.91
CA ASP A 70 -8.65 -12.40 7.05
C ASP A 70 -8.61 -12.86 5.58
N PRO A 71 -9.13 -12.08 4.61
CA PRO A 71 -8.98 -12.38 3.18
C PRO A 71 -7.55 -12.09 2.68
N ASP A 72 -6.55 -12.70 3.32
CA ASP A 72 -5.13 -12.58 2.96
C ASP A 72 -4.81 -13.47 1.75
N ILE A 73 -4.21 -12.87 0.72
CA ILE A 73 -3.80 -13.57 -0.51
C ILE A 73 -2.75 -14.66 -0.28
N THR A 74 -2.05 -14.60 0.86
CA THR A 74 -1.05 -15.59 1.29
C THR A 74 -1.65 -16.66 2.22
N ASN A 75 -2.97 -16.70 2.43
CA ASN A 75 -3.59 -17.76 3.20
C ASN A 75 -3.40 -19.14 2.54
N GLY A 76 -3.08 -20.17 3.33
CA GLY A 76 -2.87 -21.53 2.88
C GLY A 76 -1.54 -21.79 2.15
N VAL A 77 -0.68 -20.77 1.99
CA VAL A 77 0.62 -20.97 1.34
C VAL A 77 1.62 -21.65 2.26
N SER A 78 2.46 -22.51 1.70
CA SER A 78 3.59 -23.11 2.41
C SER A 78 4.73 -22.11 2.55
N VAL A 79 5.17 -21.91 3.79
CA VAL A 79 6.38 -21.16 4.14
C VAL A 79 7.47 -22.16 4.50
N PHE A 80 8.50 -22.22 3.67
CA PHE A 80 9.67 -23.07 3.90
C PHE A 80 10.76 -22.26 4.56
N THR A 81 11.33 -22.80 5.63
CA THR A 81 12.42 -22.19 6.39
C THR A 81 13.57 -23.17 6.48
N THR A 82 14.69 -22.87 5.82
CA THR A 82 15.91 -23.67 5.91
C THR A 82 16.88 -23.02 6.88
N VAL A 83 17.27 -23.74 7.93
CA VAL A 83 18.23 -23.30 8.94
C VAL A 83 19.52 -24.09 8.80
N CYS A 84 20.63 -23.37 8.72
CA CYS A 84 21.97 -23.93 8.68
C CYS A 84 22.86 -23.26 9.75
N ARG A 85 23.66 -24.07 10.45
CA ARG A 85 24.65 -23.57 11.39
C ARG A 85 25.94 -23.25 10.64
N ARG A 86 26.47 -22.06 10.88
CA ARG A 86 27.76 -21.59 10.36
C ARG A 86 28.85 -21.81 11.39
N GLU A 87 30.09 -21.74 10.93
CA GLU A 87 31.28 -21.83 11.77
C GLU A 87 31.59 -20.50 12.47
N ASP A 88 31.10 -19.38 11.93
CA ASP A 88 31.20 -18.06 12.54
C ASP A 88 30.14 -17.82 13.63
N GLU A 89 30.44 -16.91 14.56
CA GLU A 89 29.49 -16.40 15.56
C GLU A 89 28.90 -15.04 15.15
N GLU A 90 28.92 -14.73 13.85
CA GLU A 90 28.35 -13.48 13.34
C GLU A 90 26.81 -13.49 13.49
N PRO A 91 26.16 -12.31 13.46
CA PRO A 91 24.71 -12.21 13.53
C PRO A 91 23.99 -13.12 12.52
N MET A 92 22.77 -13.51 12.87
CA MET A 92 21.90 -14.32 11.99
C MET A 92 21.80 -13.68 10.59
N ARG A 93 22.10 -14.46 9.55
CA ARG A 93 22.00 -14.05 8.15
C ARG A 93 20.70 -14.53 7.56
N PHE A 94 20.11 -13.71 6.69
CA PHE A 94 18.87 -14.01 6.00
C PHE A 94 19.13 -14.12 4.50
N ALA A 95 18.52 -15.12 3.86
CA ALA A 95 18.59 -15.30 2.43
C ALA A 95 17.18 -15.49 1.83
N ALA A 96 16.99 -15.00 0.60
CA ALA A 96 15.80 -15.28 -0.18
C ALA A 96 15.96 -16.64 -0.88
N GLY A 97 15.02 -17.54 -0.63
CA GLY A 97 14.75 -18.70 -1.47
C GLY A 97 13.66 -18.37 -2.50
N GLU A 98 13.12 -19.42 -3.14
CA GLU A 98 12.12 -19.25 -4.19
C GLU A 98 10.89 -18.45 -3.71
N GLY A 99 10.51 -17.45 -4.49
CA GLY A 99 9.30 -16.65 -4.27
C GLY A 99 9.36 -15.64 -3.11
N ILE A 100 10.53 -15.44 -2.52
CA ILE A 100 10.84 -14.25 -1.71
C ILE A 100 11.49 -13.19 -2.59
N GLY A 101 10.99 -11.97 -2.50
CA GLY A 101 11.50 -10.87 -3.31
C GLY A 101 12.81 -10.28 -2.79
N THR A 102 13.57 -9.64 -3.68
CA THR A 102 14.77 -8.86 -3.37
C THR A 102 14.46 -7.37 -3.54
N VAL A 103 14.96 -6.54 -2.64
CA VAL A 103 14.78 -5.09 -2.71
C VAL A 103 15.70 -4.50 -3.78
N THR A 104 15.14 -3.80 -4.77
CA THR A 104 15.85 -3.15 -5.87
C THR A 104 15.79 -1.63 -5.81
N LYS A 105 14.88 -1.05 -5.03
CA LYS A 105 14.74 0.41 -4.82
C LYS A 105 15.05 0.82 -3.37
N PRO A 106 15.63 2.01 -3.16
CA PRO A 106 15.82 2.55 -1.82
C PRO A 106 14.49 3.03 -1.21
N GLY A 107 14.50 3.40 0.07
CA GLY A 107 13.32 3.94 0.79
C GLY A 107 12.53 2.92 1.62
N LEU A 108 12.78 1.63 1.43
CA LEU A 108 12.22 0.58 2.29
C LEU A 108 13.04 0.39 3.57
N SER A 109 12.41 -0.20 4.59
CA SER A 109 13.09 -0.60 5.85
C SER A 109 14.16 -1.68 5.68
N VAL A 110 14.25 -2.29 4.50
CA VAL A 110 15.22 -3.31 4.12
C VAL A 110 16.11 -2.71 3.01
N PRO A 111 17.46 -2.78 3.12
CA PRO A 111 18.36 -2.20 2.14
C PRO A 111 18.24 -2.81 0.74
N VAL A 112 18.72 -2.08 -0.28
CA VAL A 112 18.84 -2.59 -1.66
C VAL A 112 19.79 -3.79 -1.69
N GLY A 113 19.44 -4.82 -2.45
CA GLY A 113 20.16 -6.08 -2.58
C GLY A 113 19.82 -7.12 -1.51
N GLU A 114 19.12 -6.75 -0.44
CA GLU A 114 18.73 -7.66 0.62
C GLU A 114 17.41 -8.40 0.31
N PRO A 115 17.21 -9.61 0.88
CA PRO A 115 15.93 -10.29 0.81
C PRO A 115 14.86 -9.48 1.54
N SER A 116 13.68 -9.35 0.92
CA SER A 116 12.52 -8.59 1.40
C SER A 116 11.85 -9.27 2.61
N ILE A 117 12.61 -9.38 3.69
CA ILE A 117 12.22 -9.92 4.98
C ILE A 117 12.32 -8.75 5.96
N ASN A 118 11.17 -8.23 6.38
CA ASN A 118 11.12 -7.00 7.16
C ASN A 118 11.77 -7.16 8.57
N PRO A 119 12.06 -6.05 9.27
CA PRO A 119 12.67 -6.09 10.60
C PRO A 119 11.87 -6.89 11.64
N GLY A 120 10.54 -6.82 11.61
CA GLY A 120 9.66 -7.59 12.50
C GLY A 120 9.86 -9.10 12.40
N PRO A 121 9.72 -9.70 11.19
CA PRO A 121 10.02 -11.11 10.96
C PRO A 121 11.46 -11.51 11.30
N ARG A 122 12.47 -10.67 10.95
CA ARG A 122 13.87 -10.92 11.34
C ARG A 122 14.02 -11.03 12.87
N ARG A 123 13.36 -10.15 13.64
CA ARG A 123 13.36 -10.22 15.11
C ARG A 123 12.67 -11.48 15.65
N LEU A 124 11.52 -11.86 15.09
CA LEU A 124 10.82 -13.07 15.52
C LEU A 124 11.66 -14.33 15.30
N MET A 125 12.32 -14.45 14.15
CA MET A 125 13.21 -15.59 13.87
C MET A 125 14.41 -15.65 14.82
N ARG A 126 15.00 -14.50 15.17
CA ARG A 126 16.09 -14.44 16.17
C ARG A 126 15.62 -14.90 17.54
N ARG A 127 14.50 -14.38 18.04
CA ARG A 127 13.89 -14.82 19.31
C ARG A 127 13.59 -16.31 19.32
N ALA A 128 13.03 -16.83 18.22
CA ALA A 128 12.74 -18.25 18.08
C ALA A 128 13.99 -19.14 18.17
N ALA A 129 15.13 -18.67 17.67
CA ALA A 129 16.41 -19.36 17.82
C ALA A 129 16.98 -19.23 19.23
N GLU A 130 16.94 -18.03 19.82
CA GLU A 130 17.39 -17.75 21.18
C GLU A 130 16.64 -18.59 22.22
N ASP A 131 15.32 -18.78 22.04
CA ASP A 131 14.50 -19.65 22.88
C ASP A 131 14.99 -21.11 22.94
N VAL A 132 15.67 -21.60 21.90
CA VAL A 132 16.07 -23.01 21.76
C VAL A 132 17.56 -23.21 22.03
N LEU A 133 18.39 -22.26 21.60
CA LEU A 133 19.85 -22.34 21.63
C LEU A 133 20.51 -21.38 22.63
N GLY A 134 19.76 -20.42 23.18
CA GLY A 134 20.30 -19.30 23.97
C GLY A 134 20.98 -18.22 23.13
N THR A 135 21.07 -18.40 21.80
CA THR A 135 21.64 -17.43 20.87
C THR A 135 21.03 -17.60 19.47
N SER A 136 21.05 -16.52 18.68
CA SER A 136 20.70 -16.52 17.26
C SER A 136 21.93 -16.39 16.35
N ALA A 137 23.12 -16.19 16.93
CA ALA A 137 24.38 -16.05 16.21
C ALA A 137 24.80 -17.35 15.50
N GLY A 138 25.55 -17.21 14.40
CA GLY A 138 26.04 -18.34 13.61
C GLY A 138 24.94 -19.11 12.88
N LEU A 139 23.74 -18.54 12.71
CA LEU A 139 22.65 -19.16 11.95
C LEU A 139 22.43 -18.46 10.60
N SER A 140 22.36 -19.24 9.53
CA SER A 140 21.85 -18.82 8.24
C SER A 140 20.41 -19.31 8.08
N VAL A 141 19.49 -18.40 7.75
CA VAL A 141 18.08 -18.71 7.56
C VAL A 141 17.67 -18.31 6.14
N THR A 142 17.25 -19.30 5.35
CA THR A 142 16.69 -19.08 4.01
C THR A 142 15.18 -19.28 4.06
N ILE A 143 14.43 -18.28 3.61
CA ILE A 143 12.97 -18.36 3.51
C ILE A 143 12.56 -18.55 2.06
N ALA A 144 11.69 -19.53 1.79
CA ALA A 144 11.09 -19.73 0.47
C ALA A 144 9.58 -19.84 0.59
N ILE A 145 8.86 -19.16 -0.30
CA ILE A 145 7.41 -19.26 -0.48
C ILE A 145 7.19 -19.36 -1.99
N PRO A 146 7.22 -20.56 -2.61
CA PRO A 146 7.19 -20.70 -4.07
C PRO A 146 6.01 -19.99 -4.74
N ALA A 147 4.81 -20.05 -4.12
CA ALA A 147 3.62 -19.31 -4.58
C ALA A 147 3.83 -17.78 -4.63
N GLY A 148 4.79 -17.27 -3.86
CA GLY A 148 5.15 -15.86 -3.76
C GLY A 148 5.54 -15.22 -5.10
N ARG A 149 6.09 -15.98 -6.06
CA ARG A 149 6.40 -15.44 -7.41
C ARG A 149 5.16 -14.89 -8.10
N GLU A 150 4.09 -15.65 -8.10
CA GLU A 150 2.83 -15.27 -8.74
C GLU A 150 2.02 -14.30 -7.88
N LEU A 151 2.05 -14.48 -6.55
CA LEU A 151 1.34 -13.60 -5.64
C LEU A 151 1.88 -12.16 -5.66
N ALA A 152 3.20 -11.98 -5.79
CA ALA A 152 3.83 -10.66 -5.79
C ALA A 152 3.25 -9.72 -6.85
N ARG A 153 2.90 -10.24 -8.02
CA ARG A 153 2.30 -9.46 -9.13
C ARG A 153 0.96 -8.82 -8.77
N LYS A 154 0.27 -9.33 -7.74
CA LYS A 154 -1.03 -8.85 -7.25
C LYS A 154 -0.90 -7.97 -6.01
N THR A 155 0.31 -7.55 -5.66
CA THR A 155 0.61 -6.73 -4.47
C THR A 155 1.27 -5.41 -4.85
N LEU A 156 1.59 -4.58 -3.87
CA LEU A 156 2.38 -3.36 -4.05
C LEU A 156 3.87 -3.63 -4.27
N ASN A 157 4.34 -4.88 -4.13
CA ASN A 157 5.76 -5.23 -4.25
C ASN A 157 6.43 -4.71 -5.53
N PRO A 158 5.83 -4.83 -6.73
CA PRO A 158 6.46 -4.29 -7.94
C PRO A 158 6.65 -2.77 -7.91
N VAL A 159 5.68 -2.04 -7.34
CA VAL A 159 5.75 -0.57 -7.22
C VAL A 159 6.88 -0.18 -6.26
N LEU A 160 6.95 -0.89 -5.13
CA LEU A 160 7.96 -0.69 -4.08
C LEU A 160 9.37 -1.16 -4.47
N GLY A 161 9.57 -1.69 -5.68
CA GLY A 161 10.89 -2.21 -6.10
C GLY A 161 11.27 -3.48 -5.38
N ILE A 162 10.32 -4.41 -5.23
CA ILE A 162 10.57 -5.76 -4.71
C ILE A 162 10.34 -6.74 -5.85
N GLU A 163 11.41 -7.40 -6.29
CA GLU A 163 11.42 -8.23 -7.49
C GLU A 163 11.64 -9.71 -7.16
N GLY A 164 11.04 -10.60 -7.96
CA GLY A 164 11.23 -12.06 -7.84
C GLY A 164 10.34 -12.77 -6.82
N GLY A 165 9.57 -12.03 -6.00
CA GLY A 165 8.69 -12.64 -5.01
C GLY A 165 8.01 -11.67 -4.04
N ILE A 166 7.29 -12.23 -3.07
CA ILE A 166 6.61 -11.45 -2.02
C ILE A 166 7.57 -11.06 -0.90
N SER A 167 7.12 -10.12 -0.08
CA SER A 167 7.80 -9.75 1.15
C SER A 167 7.34 -10.62 2.32
N VAL A 168 8.26 -10.99 3.20
CA VAL A 168 7.93 -11.54 4.52
C VAL A 168 7.69 -10.37 5.45
N ILE A 169 6.42 -10.14 5.78
CA ILE A 169 5.95 -8.97 6.53
C ILE A 169 5.29 -9.37 7.85
N GLY A 170 5.08 -8.38 8.71
CA GLY A 170 4.43 -8.54 10.02
C GLY A 170 5.14 -7.70 11.09
N THR A 171 4.44 -6.73 11.65
CA THR A 171 5.01 -5.86 12.70
C THR A 171 5.13 -6.60 14.02
N THR A 172 4.12 -7.42 14.38
CA THR A 172 4.08 -8.15 15.65
C THR A 172 4.21 -9.66 15.50
N GLY A 173 3.82 -10.21 14.35
CA GLY A 173 3.73 -11.66 14.10
C GLY A 173 2.31 -12.22 14.23
N VAL A 174 1.40 -11.46 14.84
CA VAL A 174 -0.03 -11.77 14.89
C VAL A 174 -0.68 -11.24 13.61
N LEU A 175 -1.49 -12.06 12.94
CA LEU A 175 -2.36 -11.58 11.86
C LEU A 175 -3.73 -11.32 12.44
N ARG A 176 -4.14 -10.06 12.43
CA ARG A 176 -5.52 -9.66 12.69
C ARG A 176 -6.17 -9.41 11.33
N PRO A 177 -7.47 -9.71 11.15
CA PRO A 177 -8.20 -9.35 9.94
C PRO A 177 -7.89 -7.92 9.52
N MET A 178 -7.61 -7.73 8.23
CA MET A 178 -7.12 -6.49 7.66
C MET A 178 -8.11 -5.38 8.00
N SER A 179 -7.71 -4.55 8.96
CA SER A 179 -8.44 -3.32 9.26
C SER A 179 -8.22 -2.32 8.13
N GLU A 180 -9.16 -1.39 8.00
CA GLU A 180 -9.01 -0.25 7.11
C GLU A 180 -7.69 0.50 7.38
N GLU A 181 -7.28 0.60 8.65
CA GLU A 181 -6.00 1.19 9.07
C GLU A 181 -4.79 0.40 8.55
N GLY A 182 -4.84 -0.94 8.59
CA GLY A 182 -3.78 -1.79 8.05
C GLY A 182 -3.59 -1.57 6.54
N PHE A 183 -4.69 -1.42 5.80
CA PHE A 183 -4.65 -1.12 4.37
C PHE A 183 -4.17 0.32 4.08
N LYS A 184 -4.60 1.32 4.85
CA LYS A 184 -4.07 2.69 4.77
C LYS A 184 -2.54 2.71 4.93
N ASN A 185 -2.05 2.08 5.99
CA ASN A 185 -0.63 2.06 6.33
C ASN A 185 0.23 1.33 5.29
N SER A 186 -0.32 0.37 4.55
CA SER A 186 0.43 -0.34 3.51
C SER A 186 0.68 0.51 2.25
N LEU A 187 -0.03 1.62 2.07
CA LEU A 187 0.16 2.56 0.96
C LEU A 187 1.31 3.54 1.22
N VAL A 188 1.59 3.85 2.48
CA VAL A 188 2.59 4.87 2.90
C VAL A 188 4.00 4.62 2.35
N PRO A 189 4.55 3.39 2.32
CA PRO A 189 5.90 3.13 1.84
C PRO A 189 6.18 3.58 0.39
N GLN A 190 5.14 3.76 -0.43
CA GLN A 190 5.29 4.32 -1.77
C GLN A 190 5.92 5.73 -1.75
N ILE A 191 5.55 6.55 -0.75
CA ILE A 191 6.08 7.91 -0.58
C ILE A 191 7.58 7.85 -0.26
N ASP A 192 7.98 6.96 0.66
CA ASP A 192 9.37 6.78 1.06
C ASP A 192 10.25 6.33 -0.13
N VAL A 193 9.73 5.40 -0.95
CA VAL A 193 10.42 4.94 -2.16
C VAL A 193 10.56 6.06 -3.20
N ALA A 194 9.51 6.87 -3.41
CA ALA A 194 9.56 7.98 -4.36
C ALA A 194 10.54 9.08 -3.93
N LEU A 195 10.54 9.44 -2.65
CA LEU A 195 11.50 10.40 -2.08
C LEU A 195 12.94 9.88 -2.19
N ALA A 196 13.16 8.60 -1.88
CA ALA A 196 14.48 7.98 -1.99
C ALA A 196 14.96 7.84 -3.45
N ALA A 197 14.04 7.86 -4.42
CA ALA A 197 14.35 7.96 -5.85
C ALA A 197 14.64 9.40 -6.33
N GLY A 198 14.57 10.40 -5.44
CA GLY A 198 14.93 11.78 -5.71
C GLY A 198 13.76 12.70 -6.10
N TYR A 199 12.51 12.24 -6.01
CA TYR A 199 11.33 13.03 -6.34
C TYR A 199 10.84 13.81 -5.12
N GLN A 200 10.89 15.14 -5.16
CA GLN A 200 10.38 16.01 -4.09
C GLN A 200 8.93 16.45 -4.27
N ASP A 201 8.46 16.45 -5.52
CA ASP A 201 7.04 16.51 -5.84
C ASP A 201 6.55 15.09 -6.09
N LEU A 202 5.27 14.81 -5.83
CA LEU A 202 4.69 13.48 -6.02
C LEU A 202 3.37 13.55 -6.77
N VAL A 203 3.02 12.47 -7.48
CA VAL A 203 1.77 12.36 -8.23
C VAL A 203 0.86 11.36 -7.52
N PHE A 204 -0.21 11.85 -6.91
CA PHE A 204 -1.15 11.04 -6.18
C PHE A 204 -2.32 10.65 -7.07
N VAL A 205 -2.57 9.34 -7.18
CA VAL A 205 -3.66 8.79 -8.00
C VAL A 205 -4.60 7.93 -7.14
N PRO A 206 -5.94 8.08 -7.24
CA PRO A 206 -6.87 7.24 -6.48
C PRO A 206 -6.83 5.74 -6.86
N GLY A 207 -6.25 5.37 -8.00
CA GLY A 207 -6.09 3.97 -8.38
C GLY A 207 -5.59 3.81 -9.81
N LYS A 208 -5.67 2.59 -10.32
CA LYS A 208 -5.08 2.16 -11.61
C LYS A 208 -5.48 2.98 -12.83
N ILE A 209 -6.68 3.54 -12.85
CA ILE A 209 -7.11 4.43 -13.95
C ILE A 209 -6.27 5.72 -13.93
N GLY A 210 -6.12 6.34 -12.77
CA GLY A 210 -5.27 7.52 -12.60
C GLY A 210 -3.79 7.21 -12.86
N GLU A 211 -3.29 6.05 -12.40
CA GLU A 211 -1.91 5.61 -12.69
C GLU A 211 -1.65 5.50 -14.19
N ARG A 212 -2.52 4.81 -14.93
CA ARG A 212 -2.39 4.67 -16.38
C ARG A 212 -2.41 6.02 -17.09
N LEU A 213 -3.23 6.95 -16.62
CA LEU A 213 -3.36 8.28 -17.21
C LEU A 213 -2.13 9.14 -16.91
N ALA A 214 -1.64 9.14 -15.67
CA ALA A 214 -0.37 9.78 -15.30
C ALA A 214 0.78 9.34 -16.23
N LEU A 215 0.92 8.02 -16.42
CA LEU A 215 1.95 7.45 -17.30
C LEU A 215 1.74 7.85 -18.76
N SER A 216 0.51 7.87 -19.25
CA SER A 216 0.22 8.31 -20.62
C SER A 216 0.55 9.78 -20.86
N TRP A 217 0.56 10.58 -19.79
CA TRP A 217 0.94 12.00 -19.83
C TRP A 217 2.45 12.19 -19.70
N GLY A 218 3.25 11.12 -19.58
CA GLY A 218 4.70 11.21 -19.43
C GLY A 218 5.17 11.47 -18.01
N LEU A 219 4.28 11.39 -17.00
CA LEU A 219 4.69 11.52 -15.61
C LEU A 219 5.55 10.30 -15.19
N PRO A 220 6.64 10.52 -14.42
CA PRO A 220 7.55 9.45 -14.05
C PRO A 220 6.86 8.45 -13.12
N ARG A 221 6.98 7.15 -13.44
CA ARG A 221 6.35 6.08 -12.67
C ARG A 221 6.74 6.12 -11.19
N GLU A 222 8.00 6.43 -10.93
CA GLU A 222 8.63 6.45 -9.63
C GLU A 222 8.09 7.57 -8.73
N ALA A 223 7.47 8.62 -9.29
CA ALA A 223 6.82 9.68 -8.53
C ALA A 223 5.33 9.40 -8.25
N ILE A 224 4.75 8.35 -8.86
CA ILE A 224 3.33 8.03 -8.72
C ILE A 224 3.07 7.22 -7.44
N VAL A 225 2.11 7.68 -6.65
CA VAL A 225 1.66 7.05 -5.41
C VAL A 225 0.16 6.77 -5.49
N GLU A 226 -0.23 5.51 -5.28
CA GLU A 226 -1.64 5.13 -5.18
C GLU A 226 -2.21 5.49 -3.80
N THR A 227 -3.34 6.21 -3.80
CA THR A 227 -4.02 6.66 -2.57
C THR A 227 -5.27 5.85 -2.22
N SER A 228 -5.77 5.04 -3.16
CA SER A 228 -7.07 4.36 -3.04
C SER A 228 -8.18 5.38 -2.71
N ASN A 229 -8.90 5.19 -1.60
CA ASN A 229 -9.91 6.13 -1.13
C ASN A 229 -9.37 7.13 -0.09
N PHE A 230 -8.13 7.00 0.35
CA PHE A 230 -7.59 7.65 1.56
C PHE A 230 -6.72 8.86 1.23
N ILE A 231 -7.27 9.79 0.45
CA ILE A 231 -6.53 10.96 -0.05
C ILE A 231 -5.94 11.77 1.11
N GLY A 232 -6.75 12.13 2.12
CA GLY A 232 -6.28 12.94 3.25
C GLY A 232 -5.16 12.26 4.06
N PHE A 233 -5.31 10.97 4.32
CA PHE A 233 -4.31 10.19 5.05
C PHE A 233 -2.95 10.16 4.32
N LEU A 234 -2.95 9.94 3.00
CA LEU A 234 -1.71 9.95 2.22
C LEU A 234 -1.14 11.37 2.10
N LEU A 235 -1.99 12.42 2.03
CA LEU A 235 -1.54 13.80 2.02
C LEU A 235 -0.84 14.19 3.33
N GLU A 236 -1.38 13.78 4.48
CA GLU A 236 -0.73 13.94 5.79
C GLU A 236 0.60 13.20 5.84
N ALA A 237 0.61 11.92 5.41
CA ALA A 237 1.83 11.12 5.39
C ALA A 237 2.94 11.72 4.51
N ALA A 238 2.56 12.40 3.42
CA ALA A 238 3.48 13.15 2.55
C ALA A 238 3.98 14.44 3.21
N ALA A 239 3.09 15.22 3.83
CA ALA A 239 3.45 16.43 4.54
C ALA A 239 4.39 16.14 5.72
N ASP A 240 4.17 15.05 6.46
CA ASP A 240 5.03 14.60 7.56
C ASP A 240 6.44 14.17 7.07
N ARG A 241 6.57 13.87 5.77
CA ARG A 241 7.85 13.56 5.09
C ARG A 241 8.43 14.75 4.35
N HIS A 242 7.87 15.94 4.53
CA HIS A 242 8.33 17.17 3.89
C HIS A 242 8.32 17.12 2.34
N VAL A 243 7.34 16.43 1.75
CA VAL A 243 7.05 16.54 0.32
C VAL A 243 6.67 17.98 0.00
N SER A 244 7.25 18.55 -1.06
CA SER A 244 7.09 19.97 -1.40
C SER A 244 5.72 20.25 -2.01
N ARG A 245 5.37 19.51 -3.05
CA ARG A 245 4.09 19.63 -3.76
C ARG A 245 3.53 18.27 -4.14
N VAL A 246 2.22 18.15 -4.17
CA VAL A 246 1.52 16.95 -4.67
C VAL A 246 0.60 17.33 -5.82
N LEU A 247 0.69 16.57 -6.92
CA LEU A 247 -0.31 16.57 -7.98
C LEU A 247 -1.32 15.46 -7.71
N LEU A 248 -2.52 15.83 -7.29
CA LEU A 248 -3.66 14.92 -7.17
C LEU A 248 -4.35 14.77 -8.52
N LEU A 249 -4.13 13.62 -9.16
CA LEU A 249 -4.55 13.33 -10.53
C LEU A 249 -5.57 12.18 -10.55
N GLY A 250 -6.74 12.40 -11.14
CA GLY A 250 -7.72 11.31 -11.24
C GLY A 250 -9.12 11.72 -11.68
N HIS A 251 -10.00 10.71 -11.69
CA HIS A 251 -11.38 10.87 -12.15
C HIS A 251 -12.15 11.89 -11.31
N ILE A 252 -12.94 12.73 -11.98
CA ILE A 252 -13.76 13.76 -11.33
C ILE A 252 -14.66 13.20 -10.23
N GLY A 253 -15.19 11.98 -10.38
CA GLY A 253 -16.05 11.33 -9.39
C GLY A 253 -15.36 11.05 -8.05
N LYS A 254 -14.02 11.09 -7.99
CA LYS A 254 -13.26 11.07 -6.74
C LYS A 254 -12.87 12.47 -6.30
N LEU A 255 -12.33 13.26 -7.22
CA LEU A 255 -11.71 14.54 -6.88
C LEU A 255 -12.72 15.65 -6.57
N VAL A 256 -13.94 15.58 -7.13
CA VAL A 256 -15.03 16.49 -6.75
C VAL A 256 -15.40 16.36 -5.26
N LYS A 257 -15.21 15.17 -4.67
CA LYS A 257 -15.41 14.99 -3.22
C LYS A 257 -14.39 15.78 -2.41
N VAL A 258 -13.16 15.90 -2.90
CA VAL A 258 -12.13 16.73 -2.27
C VAL A 258 -12.49 18.22 -2.35
N ALA A 259 -13.08 18.68 -3.47
CA ALA A 259 -13.64 20.03 -3.58
C ALA A 259 -14.76 20.30 -2.55
N ALA A 260 -15.48 19.25 -2.14
CA ALA A 260 -16.46 19.28 -1.06
C ALA A 260 -15.85 19.19 0.35
N GLY A 261 -14.53 19.01 0.48
CA GLY A 261 -13.84 18.78 1.76
C GLY A 261 -13.89 17.33 2.27
N ILE A 262 -14.23 16.37 1.41
CA ILE A 262 -14.29 14.94 1.75
C ILE A 262 -13.00 14.26 1.29
N PHE A 263 -12.12 13.96 2.24
CA PHE A 263 -10.80 13.37 1.99
C PHE A 263 -10.75 11.84 2.08
N TYR A 264 -11.81 11.21 2.60
CA TYR A 264 -12.04 9.78 2.48
C TYR A 264 -13.15 9.54 1.44
N THR A 265 -12.74 9.20 0.22
CA THR A 265 -13.62 9.25 -0.97
C THR A 265 -14.50 8.01 -1.19
N HIS A 266 -14.53 7.08 -0.23
CA HIS A 266 -15.37 5.91 -0.30
C HIS A 266 -16.86 6.30 -0.21
N ASN A 267 -17.69 5.78 -1.11
CA ASN A 267 -19.10 6.19 -1.24
C ASN A 267 -19.94 5.97 0.02
N ARG A 268 -19.68 4.89 0.78
CA ARG A 268 -20.35 4.60 2.05
C ARG A 268 -20.00 5.57 3.19
N ILE A 269 -18.91 6.33 3.06
CA ILE A 269 -18.47 7.27 4.10
C ILE A 269 -19.12 8.62 3.87
N ALA A 270 -19.02 9.12 2.64
CA ALA A 270 -19.70 10.33 2.22
C ALA A 270 -19.87 10.35 0.69
N ASP A 271 -20.98 10.93 0.26
CA ASP A 271 -21.20 11.35 -1.11
C ASP A 271 -21.69 12.80 -1.11
N ALA A 272 -21.18 13.58 -2.07
CA ALA A 272 -21.55 14.98 -2.29
C ALA A 272 -21.24 15.40 -3.73
N ARG A 273 -21.06 14.43 -4.64
CA ARG A 273 -20.52 14.68 -5.98
C ARG A 273 -21.43 15.59 -6.78
N LEU A 274 -22.72 15.26 -6.82
CA LEU A 274 -23.71 15.97 -7.62
C LEU A 274 -24.08 17.30 -6.96
N GLU A 275 -24.19 17.33 -5.65
CA GLU A 275 -24.46 18.54 -4.85
C GLU A 275 -23.35 19.57 -5.05
N THR A 276 -22.09 19.12 -5.08
CA THR A 276 -20.94 20.00 -5.32
C THR A 276 -20.94 20.52 -6.76
N MET A 277 -21.15 19.64 -7.74
CA MET A 277 -21.27 20.06 -9.15
C MET A 277 -22.44 21.03 -9.38
N ALA A 278 -23.58 20.78 -8.75
CA ALA A 278 -24.77 21.63 -8.81
C ALA A 278 -24.51 23.00 -8.17
N ALA A 279 -23.86 23.05 -7.00
CA ALA A 279 -23.56 24.29 -6.31
C ALA A 279 -22.61 25.19 -7.13
N TYR A 280 -21.51 24.62 -7.65
CA TYR A 280 -20.58 25.39 -8.48
C TYR A 280 -21.13 25.68 -9.89
N GLY A 281 -21.98 24.79 -10.43
CA GLY A 281 -22.74 25.06 -11.65
C GLY A 281 -23.67 26.27 -11.47
N ALA A 282 -24.49 26.28 -10.41
CA ALA A 282 -25.38 27.40 -10.10
C ALA A 282 -24.61 28.70 -9.89
N ALA A 283 -23.47 28.65 -9.18
CA ALA A 283 -22.60 29.81 -8.99
C ALA A 283 -22.00 30.34 -10.31
N ALA A 284 -21.83 29.46 -11.31
CA ALA A 284 -21.38 29.83 -12.66
C ALA A 284 -22.52 30.25 -13.60
N GLY A 285 -23.76 30.34 -13.11
CA GLY A 285 -24.92 30.76 -13.89
C GLY A 285 -25.74 29.64 -14.51
N LEU A 286 -25.56 28.38 -14.08
CA LEU A 286 -26.42 27.27 -14.50
C LEU A 286 -27.87 27.53 -14.07
N GLU A 287 -28.81 27.44 -15.01
CA GLU A 287 -30.22 27.70 -14.72
C GLU A 287 -30.79 26.68 -13.73
N THR A 288 -31.80 27.08 -12.96
CA THR A 288 -32.43 26.24 -11.92
C THR A 288 -32.89 24.89 -12.46
N GLN A 289 -33.40 24.83 -13.70
CA GLN A 289 -33.82 23.58 -14.33
C GLN A 289 -32.64 22.63 -14.55
N ASP A 290 -31.50 23.13 -15.01
CA ASP A 290 -30.31 22.33 -15.22
C ASP A 290 -29.61 21.96 -13.90
N VAL A 291 -29.67 22.81 -12.87
CA VAL A 291 -29.26 22.45 -11.50
C VAL A 291 -30.03 21.23 -11.01
N GLN A 292 -31.35 21.20 -11.22
CA GLN A 292 -32.19 20.05 -10.87
C GLN A 292 -31.80 18.79 -11.68
N ARG A 293 -31.45 18.93 -12.97
CA ARG A 293 -30.96 17.83 -13.81
C ARG A 293 -29.62 17.26 -13.31
N VAL A 294 -28.70 18.13 -12.88
CA VAL A 294 -27.43 17.70 -12.26
C VAL A 294 -27.69 16.92 -10.98
N LEU A 295 -28.55 17.43 -10.09
CA LEU A 295 -28.89 16.73 -8.84
C LEU A 295 -29.62 15.40 -9.06
N ALA A 296 -30.43 15.29 -10.13
CA ALA A 296 -31.14 14.08 -10.50
C ALA A 296 -30.30 13.06 -11.29
N SER A 297 -29.04 13.39 -11.61
CA SER A 297 -28.14 12.50 -12.34
C SER A 297 -27.74 11.29 -11.50
N ASN A 298 -27.42 10.16 -12.14
CA ASN A 298 -26.94 8.98 -11.42
C ASN A 298 -25.41 8.97 -11.26
N THR A 299 -24.72 9.54 -12.25
CA THR A 299 -23.27 9.56 -12.30
C THR A 299 -22.74 10.98 -12.51
N THR A 300 -21.47 11.18 -12.19
CA THR A 300 -20.80 12.43 -12.52
C THR A 300 -20.70 12.65 -14.03
N GLU A 301 -20.62 11.59 -14.84
CA GLU A 301 -20.58 11.72 -16.31
C GLU A 301 -21.90 12.27 -16.86
N ASP A 302 -23.04 11.83 -16.32
CA ASP A 302 -24.36 12.38 -16.67
C ASP A 302 -24.44 13.87 -16.31
N ALA A 303 -23.97 14.24 -15.11
CA ALA A 303 -23.91 15.63 -14.67
C ALA A 303 -22.98 16.49 -15.54
N LEU A 304 -21.86 15.94 -16.01
CA LEU A 304 -20.97 16.64 -16.95
C LEU A 304 -21.65 16.89 -18.30
N ALA A 305 -22.52 16.00 -18.76
CA ALA A 305 -23.29 16.21 -19.98
C ALA A 305 -24.20 17.44 -19.86
N VAL A 306 -24.89 17.61 -18.72
CA VAL A 306 -25.72 18.79 -18.45
C VAL A 306 -24.88 20.08 -18.47
N LEU A 307 -23.73 20.08 -17.78
CA LEU A 307 -22.82 21.24 -17.78
C LEU A 307 -22.28 21.56 -19.19
N ARG A 308 -22.08 20.53 -20.01
CA ARG A 308 -21.61 20.68 -21.40
C ARG A 308 -22.67 21.31 -22.29
N GLU A 309 -23.92 20.86 -22.18
CA GLU A 309 -25.06 21.43 -22.91
C GLU A 309 -25.27 22.91 -22.57
N ALA A 310 -25.07 23.28 -21.31
CA ALA A 310 -25.14 24.67 -20.85
C ALA A 310 -23.90 25.52 -21.22
N GLY A 311 -22.85 24.93 -21.83
CA GLY A 311 -21.61 25.63 -22.17
C GLY A 311 -20.74 26.03 -20.97
N LEU A 312 -21.02 25.49 -19.78
CA LEU A 312 -20.34 25.85 -18.52
C LEU A 312 -19.29 24.84 -18.07
N LEU A 313 -19.17 23.69 -18.75
CA LEU A 313 -18.29 22.59 -18.36
C LEU A 313 -16.84 23.00 -18.05
N PRO A 314 -16.10 23.71 -18.92
CA PRO A 314 -14.69 24.03 -18.65
C PRO A 314 -14.52 24.91 -17.41
N GLY A 315 -15.34 25.96 -17.27
CA GLY A 315 -15.26 26.90 -16.14
C GLY A 315 -15.61 26.26 -14.81
N VAL A 316 -16.66 25.42 -14.79
CA VAL A 316 -17.05 24.70 -13.57
C VAL A 316 -15.99 23.68 -13.17
N CYS A 317 -15.46 22.89 -14.12
CA CYS A 317 -14.42 21.90 -13.82
C CYS A 317 -13.10 22.53 -13.35
N HIS A 318 -12.71 23.68 -13.92
CA HIS A 318 -11.57 24.45 -13.43
C HIS A 318 -11.80 24.92 -11.99
N THR A 319 -12.96 25.53 -11.71
CA THR A 319 -13.34 25.96 -10.35
C THR A 319 -13.30 24.78 -9.36
N LEU A 320 -13.79 23.61 -9.76
CA LEU A 320 -13.76 22.41 -8.93
C LEU A 320 -12.33 21.96 -8.61
N ALA A 321 -11.41 22.04 -9.59
CA ALA A 321 -9.99 21.74 -9.39
C ALA A 321 -9.32 22.73 -8.43
N GLU A 322 -9.54 24.03 -8.60
CA GLU A 322 -9.07 25.05 -7.67
C GLU A 322 -9.56 24.79 -6.25
N ARG A 323 -10.86 24.56 -6.09
CA ARG A 323 -11.49 24.29 -4.79
C ARG A 323 -10.95 23.03 -4.13
N ALA A 324 -10.71 21.97 -4.90
CA ALA A 324 -10.10 20.77 -4.36
C ALA A 324 -8.67 21.03 -3.85
N GLY A 325 -7.86 21.81 -4.58
CA GLY A 325 -6.53 22.23 -4.17
C GLY A 325 -6.56 23.04 -2.88
N GLU A 326 -7.35 24.12 -2.84
CA GLU A 326 -7.52 24.98 -1.65
C GLU A 326 -7.96 24.18 -0.42
N ARG A 327 -8.92 23.26 -0.59
CA ARG A 327 -9.40 22.42 0.50
C ARG A 327 -8.30 21.49 1.00
N ALA A 328 -7.51 20.90 0.11
CA ALA A 328 -6.42 20.01 0.47
C ALA A 328 -5.29 20.75 1.21
N GLU A 329 -4.90 21.93 0.74
CA GLU A 329 -3.91 22.75 1.43
C GLU A 329 -4.41 23.21 2.80
N ARG A 330 -5.69 23.58 2.91
CA ARG A 330 -6.32 23.92 4.20
C ARG A 330 -6.37 22.72 5.14
N TYR A 331 -6.69 21.54 4.64
CA TYR A 331 -6.67 20.28 5.40
C TYR A 331 -5.28 20.01 6.01
N LEU A 332 -4.22 20.38 5.28
CA LEU A 332 -2.83 20.23 5.69
C LEU A 332 -2.29 21.39 6.52
N PHE A 333 -3.12 22.40 6.83
CA PHE A 333 -2.70 23.65 7.48
C PHE A 333 -1.56 24.37 6.72
N GLY A 334 -1.57 24.31 5.38
CA GLY A 334 -0.59 24.97 4.52
C GLY A 334 0.80 24.35 4.52
N ARG A 335 0.98 23.13 5.06
CA ARG A 335 2.29 22.45 5.15
C ARG A 335 2.85 21.99 3.80
N MET A 336 2.04 21.91 2.76
CA MET A 336 2.39 21.38 1.43
C MET A 336 1.42 21.95 0.39
N GLN A 337 1.91 22.25 -0.82
CA GLN A 337 1.06 22.71 -1.92
C GLN A 337 0.38 21.53 -2.62
N VAL A 338 -0.86 21.71 -3.07
CA VAL A 338 -1.64 20.64 -3.71
C VAL A 338 -2.22 21.11 -5.04
N GLY A 339 -1.64 20.58 -6.12
CA GLY A 339 -2.20 20.65 -7.46
C GLY A 339 -3.32 19.61 -7.64
N VAL A 340 -4.37 19.95 -8.36
CA VAL A 340 -5.45 19.01 -8.72
C VAL A 340 -5.69 19.06 -10.22
N ALA A 341 -5.74 17.88 -10.85
CA ALA A 341 -6.15 17.72 -12.24
C ALA A 341 -7.22 16.63 -12.36
N MET A 342 -8.40 17.04 -12.85
CA MET A 342 -9.59 16.21 -12.96
C MET A 342 -9.80 15.74 -14.40
N MET A 343 -10.27 14.50 -14.55
CA MET A 343 -10.48 13.89 -15.86
C MET A 343 -11.73 13.03 -15.94
N THR A 344 -12.17 12.74 -17.15
CA THR A 344 -13.21 11.74 -17.45
C THR A 344 -12.66 10.32 -17.36
N MET A 345 -13.53 9.31 -17.42
CA MET A 345 -13.11 7.90 -17.48
C MET A 345 -12.28 7.59 -18.73
N GLN A 346 -12.47 8.35 -19.81
CA GLN A 346 -11.77 8.23 -21.09
C GLN A 346 -10.41 8.95 -21.10
N GLY A 347 -10.07 9.68 -20.03
CA GLY A 347 -8.80 10.39 -19.90
C GLY A 347 -8.78 11.79 -20.51
N GLU A 348 -9.94 12.35 -20.83
CA GLU A 348 -10.07 13.76 -21.21
C GLU A 348 -9.85 14.64 -19.97
N LEU A 349 -8.92 15.60 -20.06
CA LEU A 349 -8.70 16.60 -19.02
C LEU A 349 -9.91 17.54 -18.96
N LEU A 350 -10.52 17.66 -17.79
CA LEU A 350 -11.70 18.49 -17.55
C LEU A 350 -11.34 19.85 -16.96
N GLY A 351 -10.35 19.89 -16.08
CA GLY A 351 -9.92 21.09 -15.39
C GLY A 351 -8.75 20.80 -14.45
N MET A 352 -7.91 21.81 -14.24
CA MET A 352 -6.78 21.77 -13.33
C MET A 352 -6.52 23.16 -12.74
N ASN A 353 -5.82 23.22 -11.62
CA ASN A 353 -5.36 24.48 -11.02
C ASN A 353 -3.90 24.79 -11.38
N GLU A 354 -3.45 26.01 -11.10
CA GLU A 354 -2.08 26.48 -11.44
C GLU A 354 -0.98 25.60 -10.84
N THR A 355 -1.15 25.12 -9.60
CA THR A 355 -0.19 24.22 -8.95
C THR A 355 -0.05 22.90 -9.71
N ALA A 356 -1.15 22.33 -10.21
CA ALA A 356 -1.09 21.12 -11.04
C ALA A 356 -0.35 21.35 -12.35
N GLU A 357 -0.61 22.47 -13.01
CA GLU A 357 0.11 22.84 -14.23
C GLU A 357 1.61 23.02 -13.99
N ALA A 358 1.99 23.67 -12.88
CA ALA A 358 3.39 23.87 -12.53
C ALA A 358 4.12 22.53 -12.34
N ILE A 359 3.55 21.63 -11.54
CA ILE A 359 4.12 20.28 -11.33
C ILE A 359 4.20 19.52 -12.66
N GLY A 360 3.13 19.58 -13.47
CA GLY A 360 3.10 18.94 -14.79
C GLY A 360 4.19 19.45 -15.74
N ARG A 361 4.41 20.77 -15.78
CA ARG A 361 5.49 21.41 -16.55
C ARG A 361 6.87 21.01 -16.07
N ASP A 362 7.08 20.97 -14.76
CA ASP A 362 8.37 20.58 -14.17
C ASP A 362 8.72 19.11 -14.47
N TYR A 363 7.72 18.25 -14.65
CA TYR A 363 7.90 16.88 -15.15
C TYR A 363 7.91 16.74 -16.68
N GLY A 364 7.69 17.82 -17.44
CA GLY A 364 7.62 17.76 -18.89
C GLY A 364 6.46 16.91 -19.42
N TRP A 365 5.30 16.95 -18.75
CA TRP A 365 4.14 16.17 -19.16
C TRP A 365 3.62 16.59 -20.55
N ASN A 366 2.97 15.68 -21.28
CA ASN A 366 2.58 15.87 -22.68
C ASN A 366 1.17 16.46 -22.86
N GLN A 367 0.58 17.06 -21.82
CA GLN A 367 -0.75 17.67 -21.93
C GLN A 367 -0.69 19.09 -22.47
N LYS A 368 -1.55 19.37 -23.45
CA LYS A 368 -1.80 20.73 -23.93
C LYS A 368 -2.69 21.41 -22.89
N VAL A 369 -2.11 22.36 -22.16
CA VAL A 369 -2.82 23.32 -21.30
C VAL A 369 -3.65 24.24 -22.19
#